data_AF-A0A4P5U4P8-F1
#
_entry.id   AF-A0A4P5U4P8-F1
#
_cell.length_a   1.000
_cell.length_b   1.000
_cell.length_c   1.000
_cell.angle_alpha   90.00
_cell.angle_beta   90.00
_cell.angle_gamma   90.00
#
_symmetry.space_group_name_H-M   'P 1'
#
loop_
_entity.id
_entity.type
_entity.pdbx_description
1 polymer ?
#
loop_
_entity_poly.entity_id
_entity_poly.type
_entity_poly.pdbx_seq_one_letter_code
_entity_poly.pdbx_strand_id
1 'polypeptide(L)' 'MNIVLLLLGFFLTIYAILRFTSLRHRFTQPTAVFGVTFSAETITLFYFLVGLTMMILFMVHEVQPLFYKGRELQYNIRGY' A
#
# COMPACT_ATOMS: atom_id res chain seq x y z
N MET A 1 1.15 7.31 -15.14
CA MET A 1 1.86 7.65 -13.87
C MET A 1 1.32 6.87 -12.67
N ASN A 2 0.00 6.64 -12.54
CA ASN A 2 -0.60 6.07 -11.32
C ASN A 2 -0.43 4.55 -11.10
N ILE A 3 -0.21 3.76 -12.15
CA ILE A 3 0.14 2.32 -12.01
C ILE A 3 1.46 2.10 -11.25
N VAL A 4 2.41 3.05 -11.34
CA VAL A 4 3.70 2.97 -10.62
C VAL A 4 3.49 3.07 -9.12
N LEU A 5 2.57 3.93 -8.66
CA LEU A 5 2.18 4.06 -7.24
C LEU A 5 1.55 2.77 -6.71
N LEU A 6 0.69 2.13 -7.50
CA LEU A 6 0.09 0.85 -7.14
C LEU A 6 1.15 -0.25 -7.01
N LEU A 7 2.04 -0.36 -8.00
CA LEU A 7 3.12 -1.35 -7.98
C LEU A 7 4.07 -1.11 -6.80
N LEU A 8 4.46 0.14 -6.56
CA LEU A 8 5.32 0.51 -5.42
C LEU A 8 4.68 0.13 -4.09
N GLY A 9 3.39 0.48 -3.90
CA GLY A 9 2.65 0.12 -2.69
C GLY A 9 2.51 -1.40 -2.50
N PHE A 10 2.25 -2.12 -3.58
CA PHE A 10 2.14 -3.59 -3.58
C PHE A 10 3.47 -4.26 -3.20
N PHE A 11 4.59 -3.85 -3.82
CA PHE A 11 5.91 -4.40 -3.52
C PHE A 11 6.35 -4.10 -2.08
N LEU A 12 6.09 -2.90 -1.56
CA LEU A 12 6.37 -2.54 -0.17
C LEU A 12 5.57 -3.40 0.82
N THR A 13 4.30 -3.66 0.51
CA THR A 13 3.42 -4.48 1.35
C THR A 13 3.87 -5.94 1.35
N ILE A 14 4.18 -6.51 0.18
CA ILE A 14 4.73 -7.88 0.09
C ILE A 14 6.07 -7.99 0.81
N TYR A 15 6.97 -7.03 0.60
CA TYR A 15 8.26 -7.02 1.28
C TYR A 15 8.09 -6.99 2.80
N ALA A 16 7.16 -6.18 3.31
CA ALA A 16 6.85 -6.13 4.73
C ALA A 16 6.31 -7.48 5.26
N ILE A 17 5.40 -8.13 4.52
CA ILE A 17 4.87 -9.45 4.89
C ILE A 17 5.98 -10.50 4.92
N LEU A 18 6.80 -10.58 3.87
CA LEU A 18 7.92 -11.53 3.79
C LEU A 18 8.92 -11.29 4.91
N ARG A 19 9.24 -10.02 5.18
CA ARG A 19 10.13 -9.63 6.28
C ARG A 19 9.53 -10.05 7.61
N PHE A 20 8.27 -9.73 7.90
CA PHE A 20 7.57 -10.12 9.13
C PHE A 20 7.57 -11.64 9.35
N THR A 21 7.28 -12.39 8.29
CA THR A 21 7.33 -13.86 8.31
C THR A 21 8.74 -14.36 8.63
N SER A 22 9.76 -13.72 8.05
CA SER A 22 11.18 -14.02 8.36
C SER A 22 11.58 -13.60 9.79
N LEU A 23 11.04 -12.50 10.33
CA LEU A 23 11.32 -12.05 11.71
C LEU A 23 10.84 -13.10 12.72
N ARG A 24 9.67 -13.69 12.46
CA ARG A 24 9.08 -14.73 13.30
C ARG A 24 9.94 -15.98 13.41
N HIS A 25 10.77 -16.24 12.39
CA HIS A 25 11.63 -17.44 12.32
C HIS A 25 13.09 -17.19 12.69
N ARG A 26 13.56 -15.94 12.83
CA ARG A 26 14.96 -15.63 13.16
C ARG A 26 15.08 -14.42 14.09
N PHE A 27 15.97 -14.50 15.08
CA PHE A 27 16.42 -13.35 15.87
C PHE A 27 16.93 -12.26 14.93
N THR A 28 16.12 -11.23 14.74
CA THR A 28 16.40 -10.22 13.72
C THR A 28 17.15 -9.07 14.35
N GLN A 29 18.27 -8.71 13.72
CA GLN A 29 19.11 -7.63 14.21
C GLN A 29 18.38 -6.27 14.07
N PRO A 30 18.44 -5.41 15.10
CA PRO A 30 17.87 -4.07 15.02
C PRO A 30 18.55 -3.28 13.89
N THR A 31 17.76 -2.53 13.14
CA THR A 31 18.26 -1.73 12.02
C THR A 31 18.32 -0.27 12.46
N ALA A 32 19.49 0.36 12.34
CA ALA A 32 19.63 1.79 12.62
C ALA A 32 19.17 2.60 11.40
N VAL A 33 18.22 3.50 11.61
CA VAL A 33 17.75 4.45 10.59
C VAL A 33 17.98 5.85 11.15
N PHE A 34 18.75 6.68 10.45
CA PHE A 34 19.14 8.03 10.91
C PHE A 34 19.78 8.06 12.31
N GLY A 35 20.61 7.05 12.65
CA GLY A 35 21.28 6.96 13.95
C GLY A 35 20.39 6.52 15.11
N VAL A 36 19.08 6.31 14.87
CA VAL A 36 18.14 5.75 15.86
C VAL A 36 17.93 4.27 15.57
N THR A 37 18.12 3.43 16.58
CA THR A 37 17.87 1.99 16.47
C THR A 37 16.38 1.70 16.62
N PHE A 38 15.76 1.22 15.55
CA PHE A 38 14.40 0.73 15.60
C PHE A 38 14.39 -0.80 15.62
N SER A 39 13.39 -1.37 16.30
CA SER A 39 13.17 -2.82 16.20
C SER A 39 12.81 -3.17 14.75
N ALA A 40 13.22 -4.36 14.33
CA ALA A 40 12.90 -4.85 12.99
C ALA A 40 11.38 -4.91 12.76
N GLU A 41 10.61 -5.15 13.82
CA GLU A 41 9.14 -5.16 13.82
C GLU A 41 8.56 -3.78 13.51
N THR A 42 9.05 -2.71 14.17
CA THR A 42 8.58 -1.34 13.94
C THR A 42 8.83 -0.90 12.49
N ILE A 43 10.02 -1.18 11.95
CA ILE A 43 10.34 -0.85 10.56
C ILE A 43 9.45 -1.64 9.60
N THR A 44 9.17 -2.91 9.91
CA THR A 44 8.32 -3.76 9.07
C THR A 44 6.88 -3.28 9.08
N LEU A 45 6.35 -2.90 10.24
CA LEU A 45 5.03 -2.28 10.36
C LEU A 45 4.95 -0.97 9.58
N PHE A 46 6.00 -0.15 9.65
CA PHE A 46 6.07 1.11 8.91
C PHE A 46 5.99 0.88 7.38
N TYR A 47 6.79 -0.04 6.84
CA TYR A 47 6.73 -0.37 5.40
C TYR A 47 5.37 -0.91 4.97
N PHE A 48 4.74 -1.73 5.81
CA PHE A 48 3.40 -2.24 5.55
C PHE A 48 2.36 -1.10 5.47
N LEU A 49 2.36 -0.21 6.45
CA LEU A 49 1.43 0.92 6.51
C LEU A 49 1.63 1.86 5.31
N VAL A 50 2.86 2.21 4.97
CA VAL A 50 3.17 3.06 3.81
C VAL A 50 2.68 2.41 2.51
N GLY A 51 2.95 1.11 2.33
CA GLY A 51 2.49 0.36 1.16
C GLY A 51 0.97 0.36 1.03
N LEU A 52 0.27 0.09 2.15
CA LEU A 52 -1.19 0.10 2.21
C LEU A 52 -1.77 1.48 1.90
N THR A 53 -1.22 2.55 2.47
CA THR A 53 -1.68 3.93 2.22
C THR A 53 -1.54 4.29 0.73
N MET A 54 -0.43 3.93 0.09
CA MET A 54 -0.24 4.17 -1.34
C MET A 54 -1.29 3.43 -2.19
N MET A 55 -1.64 2.20 -1.83
CA MET A 55 -2.69 1.44 -2.52
C MET A 55 -4.08 2.04 -2.31
N ILE A 56 -4.38 2.54 -1.09
CA ILE A 56 -5.65 3.22 -0.79
C ILE A 56 -5.76 4.52 -1.59
N LEU A 57 -4.70 5.34 -1.61
CA LEU A 57 -4.67 6.58 -2.41
C LEU A 57 -4.90 6.30 -3.89
N PHE A 58 -4.31 5.22 -4.43
CA PHE A 58 -4.58 4.78 -5.79
C PHE A 58 -6.05 4.40 -5.99
N MET A 59 -6.65 3.61 -5.08
CA MET A 59 -8.07 3.26 -5.19
C MET A 59 -8.98 4.49 -5.14
N VAL A 60 -8.69 5.45 -4.26
CA VAL A 60 -9.47 6.69 -4.14
C VAL A 60 -9.33 7.54 -5.41
N HIS A 61 -8.11 7.73 -5.92
CA HIS A 61 -7.88 8.61 -7.06
C HIS A 61 -8.26 8.01 -8.42
N GLU A 62 -7.99 6.72 -8.64
CA GLU A 62 -8.20 6.11 -9.96
C GLU A 62 -9.51 5.34 -10.00
N VAL A 63 -9.81 4.57 -8.96
CA VAL A 63 -10.92 3.62 -9.01
C VAL A 63 -12.26 4.31 -8.71
N GLN A 64 -12.34 5.19 -7.71
CA GLN A 64 -13.60 5.88 -7.38
C GLN A 64 -14.15 6.72 -8.55
N PRO A 65 -13.38 7.58 -9.24
CA PRO A 65 -13.91 8.41 -10.31
C PRO A 65 -14.37 7.58 -11.52
N LEU A 66 -13.72 6.46 -11.78
CA LEU A 66 -14.14 5.48 -12.80
C LEU A 66 -15.52 4.90 -12.48
N PHE A 67 -15.79 4.58 -11.21
CA PHE A 67 -17.11 4.14 -10.76
C PHE A 67 -18.18 5.24 -10.82
N TYR A 68 -17.83 6.50 -10.54
CA TYR A 68 -18.78 7.62 -10.68
C TYR A 68 -19.14 7.88 -12.15
N LYS A 69 -18.14 7.97 -13.03
CA LYS A 69 -18.37 8.14 -14.48
C LYS A 69 -19.15 6.98 -15.09
N GLY A 70 -18.86 5.75 -14.68
CA GLY A 70 -19.60 4.57 -15.14
C GLY A 70 -21.09 4.61 -14.75
N ARG A 71 -21.38 5.04 -13.53
CA ARG A 71 -22.77 5.22 -13.06
C ARG A 71 -23.48 6.36 -13.79
N GLU A 72 -22.84 7.51 -13.96
CA GLU A 72 -23.40 8.63 -14.74
C GLU A 72 -23.78 8.22 -16.16
N LEU A 73 -22.92 7.47 -16.86
CA LEU A 73 -23.26 6.92 -18.17
C LEU A 73 -24.48 6.00 -18.10
N GLN A 74 -24.55 5.14 -17.10
CA GLN A 74 -25.64 4.20 -16.93
C GLN A 74 -26.98 4.88 -16.61
N TYR A 75 -26.96 6.00 -15.87
CA TYR A 75 -28.15 6.83 -15.62
C TYR A 75 -28.58 7.63 -16.85
N ASN A 76 -27.62 8.19 -17.60
CA ASN A 76 -27.90 8.93 -18.85
C ASN A 76 -28.49 8.01 -19.95
N ILE A 77 -28.01 6.77 -20.06
CA ILE A 77 -28.56 5.77 -20.98
C ILE A 77 -29.99 5.33 -20.57
N ARG A 78 -30.34 5.40 -19.28
CA ARG A 78 -31.68 5.05 -18.78
C ARG A 78 -32.71 6.20 -18.82
N GLY A 79 -32.32 7.39 -19.28
CA GLY A 79 -33.24 8.48 -19.62
C GLY A 79 -33.98 9.12 -18.43
N TYR A 80 -33.33 9.23 -17.28
CA TYR A 80 -33.81 10.09 -16.18
C TYR A 80 -33.37 11.54 -16.37
#